data_AF-A0A183E8R8-F1
#
_entry.id   AF-A0A183E8R8-F1
#
_cell.length_a   1.000
_cell.length_b   1.000
_cell.length_c   1.000
_cell.angle_alpha   90.00
_cell.angle_beta   90.00
_cell.angle_gamma   90.00
#
_symmetry.space_group_name_H-M   'P 1'
#
loop_
_entity.id
_entity.type
_entity.pdbx_description
1 polymer ?
#
loop_
_entity_poly.entity_id
_entity_poly.type
_entity_poly.pdbx_seq_one_letter_code
_entity_poly.pdbx_strand_id
1 'polypeptide(L)' 'MDIAQFWKLELLGIKESPNDDDDGQAMQQFQESIGKEGERYSVGWPWRSPEIQLTSNFGLCFGRLKPPSTNFVLIPKC' A
#
# COMPACT_ATOMS: atom_id res chain seq x y z
N MET A 1 -6.09 -6.16 27.28
CA MET A 1 -6.91 -5.07 26.73
C MET A 1 -8.32 -5.29 27.22
N ASP A 2 -8.87 -4.32 27.94
CA ASP A 2 -10.25 -4.36 28.43
C ASP A 2 -11.21 -3.91 27.32
N ILE A 3 -12.39 -4.51 27.24
CA ILE A 3 -13.40 -4.22 26.21
C ILE A 3 -13.86 -2.76 26.31
N ALA A 4 -13.96 -2.22 27.53
CA ALA A 4 -14.33 -0.83 27.74
C ALA A 4 -13.27 0.15 27.19
N GLN A 5 -12.01 -0.25 27.23
CA GLN A 5 -10.90 0.53 26.67
C GLN A 5 -10.93 0.53 25.14
N PHE A 6 -11.32 -0.58 24.51
CA PHE A 6 -11.51 -0.67 23.06
C PHE A 6 -12.63 0.28 22.60
N TRP A 7 -13.82 0.19 23.20
CA TRP A 7 -14.94 1.07 22.86
C TRP A 7 -14.64 2.55 23.11
N LYS A 8 -13.86 2.86 24.14
CA LYS A 8 -13.42 4.23 24.41
C LYS A 8 -12.46 4.77 23.33
N LEU A 9 -11.64 3.92 22.73
CA LEU A 9 -10.77 4.27 21.61
C LEU A 9 -11.55 4.41 20.30
N GLU A 10 -12.58 3.59 20.09
CA GLU A 10 -13.50 3.69 18.96
C GLU A 10 -14.37 4.96 19.04
N LEU A 11 -14.78 5.36 20.24
CA LEU A 11 -15.45 6.65 20.52
C LEU A 11 -14.53 7.87 20.37
N LEU A 12 -13.21 7.68 20.48
CA LEU A 12 -12.20 8.66 20.09
C LEU A 12 -11.87 8.59 18.59
N GLY A 13 -12.52 7.68 17.88
CA GLY A 13 -12.43 7.51 16.43
C GLY A 13 -12.81 8.79 15.71
N ILE A 14 -12.23 8.92 14.52
CA ILE A 14 -12.39 10.03 13.57
C ILE A 14 -13.86 10.44 13.55
N LYS A 15 -14.17 11.62 14.09
CA LYS A 15 -15.50 12.20 13.97
C LYS A 15 -15.65 12.64 12.52
N GLU A 16 -16.35 11.84 11.73
CA GLU A 16 -16.89 12.31 10.46
C GLU A 16 -17.76 13.52 10.77
N SER A 17 -17.42 14.66 10.18
CA SER A 17 -18.24 15.86 10.29
C SER A 17 -19.59 15.53 9.65
N PRO A 18 -20.72 15.77 10.33
CA PRO A 18 -22.05 15.50 9.76
C PRO A 18 -22.38 16.36 8.53
N ASN A 19 -21.50 17.29 8.16
CA ASN A 19 -21.60 18.14 6.98
C ASN A 19 -20.74 17.67 5.80
N ASP A 20 -19.92 16.64 5.98
CA ASP A 20 -19.05 16.14 4.92
C ASP A 20 -19.85 15.12 4.08
N ASP A 21 -20.04 15.43 2.80
CA ASP A 21 -20.54 14.46 1.81
C ASP A 21 -19.41 13.50 1.44
N ASP A 22 -19.03 12.66 2.39
CA ASP A 22 -17.91 11.73 2.26
C ASP A 22 -18.15 10.72 1.12
N ASP A 23 -19.39 10.26 0.98
CA ASP A 23 -19.81 9.39 -0.12
C ASP A 23 -19.64 10.06 -1.49
N GLY A 24 -20.06 11.33 -1.62
CA GLY A 24 -19.90 12.10 -2.85
C GLY A 24 -18.44 12.35 -3.20
N GLN A 25 -17.62 12.70 -2.21
CA GLN A 25 -16.18 12.91 -2.39
C GLN A 25 -15.45 11.60 -2.75
N ALA A 26 -15.79 10.50 -2.09
CA ALA A 26 -15.24 9.18 -2.39
C ALA A 26 -15.60 8.72 -3.81
N MET A 27 -16.85 8.95 -4.22
CA MET A 27 -17.30 8.66 -5.59
C MET A 27 -16.55 9.49 -6.62
N GLN A 28 -16.38 10.80 -6.37
CA GLN A 28 -15.64 11.69 -7.26
C GLN A 28 -14.18 11.22 -7.42
N GLN A 29 -13.49 10.96 -6.30
CA GLN A 29 -12.10 10.46 -6.32
C GLN A 29 -11.98 9.13 -7.06
N PHE A 30 -12.93 8.21 -6.84
CA PHE A 30 -12.95 6.94 -7.54
C PHE A 30 -13.03 7.15 -9.06
N GLN A 31 -13.99 7.94 -9.52
CA GLN A 31 -14.19 8.22 -10.95
C GLN A 31 -12.99 8.91 -11.59
N GLU A 32 -12.42 9.91 -10.94
CA GLU A 32 -11.24 10.64 -11.42
C GLU A 32 -10.00 9.73 -11.53
N SER A 33 -9.93 8.70 -10.70
CA SER A 33 -8.79 7.78 -10.65
C SER A 33 -8.84 6.63 -11.67
N ILE A 34 -9.95 6.48 -12.41
CA ILE A 34 -10.09 5.42 -13.41
C ILE A 34 -9.16 5.70 -14.59
N GLY A 35 -8.13 4.85 -14.74
CA GLY A 35 -7.25 4.83 -15.89
C GLY A 35 -7.56 3.64 -16.81
N LYS A 36 -7.27 3.79 -18.10
CA LYS A 36 -7.28 2.68 -19.05
C LYS A 36 -5.95 2.63 -19.80
N GLU A 37 -5.25 1.52 -19.65
CA GLU A 37 -4.00 1.22 -20.36
C GLU A 37 -4.22 -0.01 -21.24
N GLY A 38 -4.38 0.21 -22.55
CA GLY A 38 -4.75 -0.86 -23.49
C GLY A 38 -6.10 -1.48 -23.13
N GLU A 39 -6.12 -2.78 -22.88
CA GLU A 39 -7.32 -3.53 -22.47
C GLU A 39 -7.52 -3.58 -20.93
N ARG A 40 -6.63 -2.96 -20.16
CA ARG A 40 -6.66 -3.03 -18.70
C ARG A 40 -7.15 -1.73 -18.08
N TYR A 41 -8.13 -1.84 -17.20
CA TYR A 41 -8.54 -0.76 -16.31
C TYR A 41 -7.68 -0.75 -15.04
N SER A 42 -7.34 0.45 -14.60
CA SER A 42 -6.70 0.72 -13.31
C SER A 42 -7.55 1.72 -12.54
N VAL A 43 -7.46 1.66 -11.22
CA VAL A 43 -8.09 2.62 -10.31
C VAL A 43 -7.05 3.08 -9.31
N GLY A 44 -7.12 4.36 -8.94
CA GLY A 44 -6.30 4.91 -7.88
C GLY A 44 -6.77 4.43 -6.52
N TRP A 45 -5.89 4.55 -5.53
CA TRP A 45 -6.20 4.21 -4.15
C TRP A 45 -6.75 5.45 -3.45
N PRO A 46 -7.97 5.43 -2.89
CA PRO A 46 -8.60 6.62 -2.30
C PRO A 46 -7.78 7.27 -1.18
N TRP A 47 -7.09 6.45 -0.38
CA TRP A 47 -6.27 6.92 0.75
C TRP A 47 -4.81 7.24 0.37
N ARG A 48 -4.48 7.23 -0.93
CA ARG A 48 -3.10 7.38 -1.40
C ARG A 48 -2.94 8.65 -2.21
N SER A 49 -2.15 9.59 -1.70
CA SER A 49 -1.79 10.78 -2.44
C SER A 49 -0.99 10.40 -3.71
N PRO A 50 -1.35 10.97 -4.88
CA PRO A 50 -0.67 10.69 -6.15
C PRO A 50 0.80 11.15 -6.13
N GLU A 51 1.17 12.01 -5.19
CA GLU A 51 2.49 12.59 -5.03
C GLU A 51 3.55 11.60 -4.50
N ILE A 52 3.14 10.48 -3.91
CA ILE A 52 4.09 9.49 -3.38
C ILE A 52 4.59 8.60 -4.51
N GLN A 53 5.66 9.04 -5.18
CA GLN A 53 6.41 8.19 -6.09
C GLN A 53 7.13 7.09 -5.29
N LEU A 54 6.64 5.86 -5.39
CA LEU A 54 7.39 4.72 -4.87
C LEU A 54 8.61 4.46 -5.75
N THR A 55 9.77 4.36 -5.10
CA THR A 55 10.95 3.78 -5.72
C THR A 55 10.69 2.34 -6.12
N SER A 56 11.10 1.97 -7.33
CA SER A 56 10.94 0.62 -7.86
C SER A 56 11.68 -0.40 -6.97
N ASN A 57 10.99 -1.48 -6.59
CA ASN A 57 11.58 -2.59 -5.86
C ASN A 57 12.37 -3.56 -6.78
N PHE A 58 12.47 -3.26 -8.08
CA PHE A 58 13.07 -4.14 -9.08
C PHE A 58 14.50 -4.57 -8.72
N GLY A 59 15.35 -3.62 -8.33
CA GLY A 59 16.75 -3.92 -7.98
C GLY A 59 16.89 -4.88 -6.79
N LEU A 60 16.03 -4.71 -5.78
CA LEU A 60 16.01 -5.57 -4.60
C LEU A 60 15.52 -6.99 -4.95
N CYS A 61 14.43 -7.08 -5.70
CA CYS A 61 13.86 -8.35 -6.16
C CYS A 61 14.84 -9.11 -7.06
N PHE A 62 15.49 -8.40 -7.99
CA PHE A 62 16.48 -8.97 -8.89
C PHE A 62 17.71 -9.45 -8.12
N GLY A 63 18.17 -8.71 -7.11
CA GLY A 63 19.27 -9.15 -6.24
C GLY A 63 18.96 -10.44 -5.48
N ARG A 64 17.72 -10.61 -4.99
CA ARG A 64 17.27 -11.85 -4.32
C ARG A 64 17.11 -13.02 -5.29
N LEU A 65 16.72 -12.74 -6.53
CA LEU A 65 16.56 -13.74 -7.57
C LEU A 65 17.90 -14.29 -8.05
N LYS A 66 18.95 -13.46 -8.04
CA LYS A 66 20.28 -13.92 -8.46
C LYS A 66 20.71 -15.09 -7.59
N PRO A 67 21.13 -16.22 -8.20
CA PRO A 67 21.78 -17.26 -7.43
C PRO A 67 22.99 -16.64 -6.72
N PRO A 68 23.28 -17.04 -5.47
CA PRO A 68 24.47 -16.57 -4.78
C PRO A 68 25.65 -16.80 -5.72
N SER A 69 26.43 -15.74 -5.98
CA SER A 69 27.67 -15.84 -6.74
C SER A 69 28.45 -16.97 -6.10
N THR A 70 28.58 -18.09 -6.82
CA THR A 70 29.19 -19.30 -6.32
C THR A 70 30.68 -19.07 -6.13
N ASN A 71 31.05 -18.41 -5.04
CA ASN A 71 32.37 -18.57 -4.44
C ASN A 71 32.26 -19.82 -3.58
N PHE A 72 32.50 -20.99 -4.18
CA PHE A 72 32.85 -22.17 -3.41
C PHE A 72 34.13 -21.84 -2.65
N VAL A 73 34.00 -21.33 -1.42
CA VAL A 73 35.05 -21.52 -0.43
C VAL A 73 34.96 -23.01 -0.11
N LEU A 74 35.90 -23.79 -0.67
CA LEU A 74 36.12 -25.16 -0.25
C LEU A 74 36.49 -25.11 1.23
N ILE A 75 35.51 -25.31 2.10
CA ILE A 75 35.76 -25.57 3.52
C ILE A 75 36.37 -26.97 3.56
N PRO A 76 37.65 -27.13 3.94
CA PRO A 76 38.22 -28.45 4.08
C PRO A 76 37.43 -29.16 5.18
N LYS A 77 36.88 -30.32 4.86
CA LYS A 77 36.28 -31.18 5.87
C LYS A 77 37.40 -31.73 6.75
N CYS A 78 37.34 -31.41 8.04
CA CYS A 78 37.97 -32.22 9.07
C CYS A 78 37.27 -33.58 9.14
#